data_AF-A0A7V2IQ77-F1
#
_entry.id   AF-A0A7V2IQ77-F1
#
_cell.length_a   1.000
_cell.length_b   1.000
_cell.length_c   1.000
_cell.angle_alpha   90.00
_cell.angle_beta   90.00
_cell.angle_gamma   90.00
#
_symmetry.space_group_name_H-M   'P 1'
#
loop_
_entity.id
_entity.type
_entity.pdbx_description
1 polymer ?
#
loop_
_entity_poly.entity_id
_entity_poly.type
_entity_poly.pdbx_seq_one_letter_code
_entity_poly.pdbx_strand_id
1 'polypeptide(L)'
;MTHRLLGVRGYLQYVRGEDRRSAQDRVAKVRAVLPLIDRREEKRVAIAVLGTIPADGAMRLLEEMVNDAAVTEEACSALLSLASDSTGQITKDQRREAVGLVLEESKNDTTRKMARDLLEKIR
;
A
#
# COMPACT_ATOMS: atom_id res chain seq x y z
N MET A 1 -6.64 24.54 14.38
CA MET A 1 -6.95 23.12 14.09
C MET A 1 -5.70 22.43 13.54
N THR A 2 -4.70 22.18 14.39
CA THR A 2 -3.35 21.75 13.93
C THR A 2 -2.84 20.51 14.70
N HIS A 3 -3.41 20.24 15.88
CA HIS A 3 -3.01 19.11 16.75
C HIS A 3 -3.49 17.74 16.27
N ARG A 4 -4.60 17.67 15.51
CA ARG A 4 -5.16 16.40 15.03
C ARG A 4 -4.28 15.78 13.93
N LEU A 5 -3.78 16.59 13.00
CA LEU A 5 -2.85 16.17 11.94
C LEU A 5 -1.49 15.69 12.49
N LEU A 6 -0.91 16.41 13.45
CA LEU A 6 0.34 15.99 14.08
C LEU A 6 0.17 14.68 14.86
N GLY A 7 -0.98 14.49 15.51
CA GLY A 7 -1.31 13.22 16.18
C GLY A 7 -1.38 12.05 15.20
N VAL A 8 -2.06 12.22 14.06
CA VAL A 8 -2.16 11.19 13.01
C VAL A 8 -0.79 10.88 12.43
N ARG A 9 0.00 11.90 12.08
CA ARG A 9 1.34 11.72 11.50
C ARG A 9 2.31 11.06 12.50
N GLY A 10 2.25 11.44 13.78
CA GLY A 10 3.02 10.80 14.85
C GLY A 10 2.60 9.35 15.08
N TYR A 11 1.31 9.06 15.02
CA TYR A 11 0.78 7.70 15.15
C TYR A 11 1.20 6.80 13.99
N LEU A 12 1.15 7.28 12.76
CA LEU A 12 1.62 6.54 11.58
C LEU A 12 3.13 6.27 11.63
N GLN A 13 3.94 7.23 12.11
CA GLN A 13 5.37 6.99 12.33
C GLN A 13 5.63 6.00 13.46
N TYR A 14 4.85 6.03 14.54
CA TYR A 14 4.93 5.05 15.62
C TYR A 14 4.57 3.64 15.13
N VAL A 15 3.54 3.49 14.30
CA VAL A 15 3.17 2.20 13.67
C VAL A 15 4.23 1.70 12.68
N ARG A 16 4.99 2.62 12.06
CA ARG A 16 6.11 2.29 11.18
C ARG A 16 7.37 1.88 11.95
N GLY A 17 7.63 2.47 13.13
CA GLY A 17 8.82 2.21 13.94
C GLY A 17 8.68 1.04 14.94
N GLU A 18 7.47 0.57 15.22
CA GLU A 18 7.27 -0.61 16.08
C GLU A 18 7.39 -1.92 15.29
N ASP A 19 8.63 -2.40 15.19
CA ASP A 19 9.00 -3.72 14.63
C ASP A 19 8.45 -4.92 15.42
N ARG A 20 7.89 -4.71 16.61
CA ARG A 20 7.38 -5.78 17.48
C ARG A 20 5.93 -6.20 17.22
N ARG A 21 5.21 -5.56 16.31
CA ARG A 21 3.81 -5.91 16.02
C ARG A 21 3.67 -6.79 14.80
N SER A 22 2.71 -7.70 14.86
CA SER A 22 2.35 -8.54 13.72
C SER A 22 1.96 -7.66 12.53
N ALA A 23 2.28 -8.11 11.32
CA ALA A 23 1.94 -7.39 10.09
C ALA A 23 0.43 -7.05 10.01
N GLN A 24 -0.43 -7.93 10.56
CA GLN A 24 -1.87 -7.72 10.69
C GLN A 24 -2.25 -6.56 11.62
N ASP A 25 -1.61 -6.42 12.78
CA ASP A 25 -1.92 -5.33 13.72
C ASP A 25 -1.54 -3.95 13.13
N ARG A 26 -0.45 -3.90 12.37
CA ARG A 26 -0.02 -2.67 11.68
C ARG A 26 -1.03 -2.25 10.62
N VAL A 27 -1.54 -3.21 9.83
CA VAL A 27 -2.61 -2.99 8.85
C VAL A 27 -3.91 -2.53 9.53
N ALA A 28 -4.32 -3.17 10.62
CA ALA A 28 -5.55 -2.80 11.33
C ALA A 28 -5.51 -1.36 11.85
N LYS A 29 -4.36 -0.91 12.34
CA LYS A 29 -4.16 0.47 12.79
C LYS A 29 -4.21 1.49 11.64
N VAL A 30 -3.60 1.19 10.50
CA VAL A 30 -3.71 2.07 9.31
C VAL A 30 -5.15 2.13 8.83
N ARG A 31 -5.87 1.00 8.82
CA ARG A 31 -7.29 0.92 8.46
C ARG A 31 -8.18 1.76 9.38
N ALA A 32 -7.89 1.79 10.68
CA ALA A 32 -8.66 2.58 11.65
C ALA A 32 -8.49 4.09 11.44
N VAL A 33 -7.35 4.53 10.89
CA VAL A 33 -7.02 5.95 10.69
C VAL A 33 -7.38 6.43 9.28
N LEU A 34 -7.38 5.54 8.29
CA LEU A 34 -7.81 5.82 6.90
C LEU A 34 -9.10 6.64 6.76
N PRO A 35 -10.22 6.33 7.45
CA PRO A 35 -11.46 7.12 7.34
C PRO A 35 -11.40 8.48 8.05
N LEU A 36 -10.39 8.71 8.91
CA LEU A 36 -10.17 10.00 9.57
C LEU A 36 -9.32 10.95 8.71
N ILE A 37 -8.80 10.46 7.58
CA ILE A 37 -7.91 11.19 6.69
C ILE A 37 -8.67 11.68 5.47
N ASP A 38 -9.02 12.97 5.46
CA ASP A 38 -9.63 13.63 4.30
C ASP A 38 -8.57 14.17 3.32
N ARG A 39 -7.31 14.30 3.75
CA ARG A 39 -6.25 14.93 2.94
C ARG A 39 -5.47 13.92 2.12
N ARG A 40 -5.33 14.23 0.81
CA ARG A 40 -4.50 13.48 -0.15
C ARG A 40 -3.09 13.17 0.35
N GLU A 41 -2.43 14.13 1.02
CA GLU A 41 -1.06 13.94 1.53
C GLU A 41 -0.97 12.85 2.61
N GLU A 42 -1.94 12.76 3.51
CA GLU A 42 -1.93 11.75 4.57
C GLU A 42 -2.33 10.38 4.02
N LYS A 43 -3.23 10.31 3.03
CA LYS A 43 -3.52 9.07 2.31
C LYS A 43 -2.26 8.50 1.65
N ARG A 44 -1.42 9.36 1.05
CA ARG A 44 -0.12 8.94 0.48
C ARG A 44 0.83 8.38 1.54
N VAL A 45 0.87 8.97 2.72
CA VAL A 45 1.69 8.46 3.84
C VAL A 45 1.16 7.09 4.31
N ALA A 46 -0.15 6.92 4.42
CA ALA A 46 -0.76 5.63 4.76
C ALA A 46 -0.41 4.55 3.72
N ILE A 47 -0.51 4.87 2.43
CA ILE A 47 -0.13 4.00 1.31
C ILE A 47 1.34 3.60 1.38
N ALA A 48 2.24 4.57 1.63
CA ALA A 48 3.66 4.29 1.77
C ALA A 48 3.96 3.35 2.95
N VAL A 49 3.21 3.46 4.06
CA VAL A 49 3.32 2.53 5.20
C VAL A 49 2.80 1.14 4.83
N LEU A 50 1.64 1.05 4.17
CA LEU A 50 1.07 -0.22 3.71
C LEU A 50 2.00 -0.94 2.75
N GLY A 51 2.65 -0.21 1.83
CA GLY A 51 3.64 -0.73 0.88
C GLY A 51 4.89 -1.37 1.51
N THR A 52 5.10 -1.19 2.82
CA THR A 52 6.21 -1.79 3.58
C THR A 52 5.79 -2.98 4.44
N ILE A 53 4.50 -3.33 4.44
CA ILE A 53 3.94 -4.39 5.28
C ILE A 53 3.48 -5.52 4.36
N PRO A 54 4.24 -6.63 4.24
CA PRO A 54 3.87 -7.75 3.38
C PRO A 54 2.75 -8.60 4.01
N ALA A 55 1.54 -8.06 4.01
CA ALA A 55 0.34 -8.73 4.51
C ALA A 55 -0.78 -8.70 3.48
N ASP A 56 -1.58 -9.76 3.41
CA ASP A 56 -2.80 -9.83 2.60
C ASP A 56 -3.70 -8.60 2.82
N GLY A 57 -3.92 -8.23 4.08
CA GLY A 57 -4.72 -7.05 4.42
C GLY A 57 -4.13 -5.72 3.93
N ALA A 58 -2.81 -5.63 3.73
CA ALA A 58 -2.20 -4.44 3.14
C ALA A 58 -2.47 -4.36 1.64
N MET A 59 -2.43 -5.50 0.94
CA MET A 59 -2.76 -5.55 -0.49
C MET A 59 -4.20 -5.15 -0.77
N ARG A 60 -5.18 -5.72 -0.05
CA ARG A 60 -6.59 -5.36 -0.25
C ARG A 60 -6.84 -3.87 -0.04
N LEU A 61 -6.22 -3.28 0.99
CA LEU A 61 -6.35 -1.84 1.23
C LEU A 61 -5.69 -1.01 0.11
N LEU A 62 -4.57 -1.47 -0.44
CA LEU A 62 -3.94 -0.78 -1.58
C LEU A 62 -4.79 -0.91 -2.85
N GLU A 63 -5.40 -2.06 -3.12
CA GLU A 63 -6.33 -2.26 -4.24
C GLU A 63 -7.54 -1.30 -4.13
N GLU A 64 -8.10 -1.13 -2.93
CA GLU A 64 -9.15 -0.13 -2.69
C GLU A 64 -8.65 1.31 -2.96
N MET A 65 -7.41 1.62 -2.58
CA MET A 65 -6.80 2.95 -2.78
C MET A 65 -6.39 3.23 -4.22
N VAL A 66 -6.12 2.21 -5.05
CA VAL A 66 -5.84 2.38 -6.49
C VAL A 66 -7.03 3.03 -7.20
N ASN A 67 -8.25 2.69 -6.79
CA ASN A 67 -9.49 3.29 -7.32
C ASN A 67 -9.68 4.77 -6.95
N ASP A 68 -8.93 5.30 -5.97
CA ASP A 68 -8.98 6.72 -5.62
C ASP A 68 -8.02 7.51 -6.52
N ALA A 69 -8.58 8.24 -7.50
CA ALA A 69 -7.84 9.06 -8.47
C ALA A 69 -6.85 10.06 -7.83
N ALA A 70 -7.03 10.43 -6.55
CA ALA A 70 -6.08 11.28 -5.86
C ALA A 70 -4.78 10.56 -5.50
N VAL A 71 -4.79 9.25 -5.34
CA VAL A 71 -3.63 8.48 -4.84
C VAL A 71 -3.33 7.21 -5.65
N THR A 72 -3.99 7.00 -6.79
CA THR A 72 -3.79 5.87 -7.70
C THR A 72 -2.32 5.56 -7.96
N GLU A 73 -1.51 6.55 -8.36
CA GLU A 73 -0.10 6.32 -8.71
C GLU A 73 0.74 5.89 -7.51
N GLU A 74 0.50 6.49 -6.34
CA GLU A 74 1.20 6.10 -5.12
C GLU A 74 0.76 4.70 -4.65
N ALA A 75 -0.53 4.39 -4.78
CA ALA A 75 -1.09 3.08 -4.47
C ALA A 75 -0.48 2.03 -5.40
N CYS A 76 -0.45 2.28 -6.72
CA CYS A 76 0.15 1.38 -7.71
C CYS A 76 1.62 1.08 -7.43
N SER A 77 2.41 2.10 -7.07
CA SER A 77 3.83 1.92 -6.72
C SER A 77 4.02 1.08 -5.44
N ALA A 78 3.23 1.36 -4.40
CA ALA A 78 3.26 0.61 -3.15
C ALA A 78 2.80 -0.84 -3.34
N LEU A 79 1.77 -1.05 -4.14
CA LEU A 79 1.18 -2.34 -4.47
C LEU A 79 2.17 -3.18 -5.28
N LEU A 80 2.90 -2.56 -6.22
CA LEU A 80 4.01 -3.18 -6.93
C LEU A 80 5.18 -3.55 -5.99
N SER A 81 5.51 -2.70 -5.02
CA SER A 81 6.53 -3.00 -4.01
C SER A 81 6.16 -4.23 -3.18
N LEU A 82 4.92 -4.32 -2.70
CA LEU A 82 4.43 -5.52 -2.00
C LEU A 82 4.38 -6.75 -2.90
N ALA A 83 3.90 -6.58 -4.14
CA ALA A 83 3.88 -7.66 -5.10
C ALA A 83 5.29 -8.10 -5.47
N SER A 84 6.32 -7.27 -5.31
CA SER A 84 7.71 -7.68 -5.53
C SER A 84 8.28 -8.48 -4.35
N ASP A 85 7.74 -8.26 -3.16
CA ASP A 85 8.10 -9.01 -1.97
C ASP A 85 7.51 -10.43 -2.03
N SER A 86 8.37 -11.43 -1.82
CA SER A 86 8.01 -12.85 -1.85
C SER A 86 7.95 -13.47 -0.46
N THR A 87 7.92 -12.64 0.59
CA THR A 87 7.63 -13.08 1.94
C THR A 87 6.31 -13.86 1.92
N GLY A 88 6.35 -15.13 2.35
CA GLY A 88 5.30 -16.13 2.11
C GLY A 88 3.92 -15.86 2.74
N GLN A 89 3.67 -14.63 3.20
CA GLN A 89 2.36 -14.16 3.64
C GLN A 89 1.44 -13.79 2.47
N ILE A 90 1.99 -13.58 1.26
CA ILE A 90 1.24 -13.23 0.05
C ILE A 90 1.38 -14.36 -0.97
N THR A 91 0.25 -14.85 -1.48
CA THR A 91 0.23 -15.91 -2.49
C THR A 91 0.65 -15.40 -3.88
N LYS A 92 1.15 -16.29 -4.74
CA LYS A 92 1.50 -15.92 -6.12
C LYS A 92 0.30 -15.38 -6.89
N ASP A 93 -0.89 -15.94 -6.68
CA ASP A 93 -2.11 -15.51 -7.37
C ASP A 93 -2.50 -14.08 -6.98
N GLN A 94 -2.48 -13.77 -5.67
CA GLN A 94 -2.71 -12.41 -5.18
C GLN A 94 -1.71 -11.42 -5.78
N ARG A 95 -0.41 -11.78 -5.83
CA ARG A 95 0.61 -10.92 -6.46
C ARG A 95 0.33 -10.68 -7.94
N ARG A 96 -0.15 -11.68 -8.68
CA ARG A 96 -0.49 -11.53 -10.10
C ARG A 96 -1.70 -10.64 -10.31
N GLU A 97 -2.75 -10.83 -9.52
CA GLU A 97 -3.96 -10.01 -9.57
C GLU A 97 -3.64 -8.54 -9.29
N ALA A 98 -2.89 -8.29 -8.22
CA ALA A 98 -2.34 -7.00 -7.86
C ALA A 98 -1.56 -6.32 -9.00
N VAL A 99 -0.64 -7.05 -9.63
CA VAL A 99 0.17 -6.52 -10.74
C VAL A 99 -0.70 -6.24 -11.97
N GLY A 100 -1.73 -7.07 -12.21
CA GLY A 100 -2.74 -6.83 -13.24
C GLY A 100 -3.47 -5.51 -13.02
N LEU A 101 -3.96 -5.27 -11.80
CA LEU A 101 -4.63 -4.02 -11.42
C LEU A 101 -3.72 -2.80 -11.64
N VAL A 102 -2.45 -2.91 -11.27
CA VAL A 102 -1.45 -1.85 -11.50
C VAL A 102 -1.28 -1.56 -13.00
N LEU A 103 -1.30 -2.58 -13.87
CA LEU A 103 -1.17 -2.38 -15.31
C LEU A 103 -2.38 -1.70 -15.94
N GLU A 104 -3.57 -1.94 -15.38
CA GLU A 104 -4.83 -1.34 -15.83
C GLU A 104 -4.96 0.12 -15.36
N GLU A 105 -4.67 0.39 -14.09
CA GLU A 105 -4.94 1.68 -13.44
C GLU A 105 -3.77 2.67 -13.48
N SER A 106 -2.52 2.18 -13.52
CA SER A 106 -1.34 3.05 -13.55
C SER A 106 -1.19 3.75 -14.90
N LYS A 107 -1.08 5.08 -14.88
CA LYS A 107 -0.75 5.89 -16.07
C LYS A 107 0.75 6.08 -16.24
N ASN A 108 1.54 5.76 -15.21
CA ASN A 108 2.99 5.86 -15.27
C ASN A 108 3.64 4.69 -16.02
N ASP A 109 4.32 5.00 -17.12
CA ASP A 109 5.04 4.01 -17.95
C ASP A 109 6.12 3.24 -17.19
N THR A 110 6.77 3.86 -16.22
CA THR A 110 7.83 3.19 -15.43
C THR A 110 7.21 2.15 -14.50
N THR A 111 6.14 2.50 -13.80
CA THR A 111 5.39 1.59 -12.91
C THR A 111 4.81 0.43 -13.73
N ARG A 112 4.23 0.70 -14.91
CA ARG A 112 3.72 -0.35 -15.81
C ARG A 112 4.83 -1.28 -16.33
N LYS A 113 6.00 -0.74 -16.69
CA LYS A 113 7.12 -1.56 -17.15
C LYS A 113 7.59 -2.50 -16.04
N MET A 114 7.79 -1.96 -14.83
CA MET A 114 8.18 -2.75 -13.68
C MET A 114 7.12 -3.81 -13.31
N ALA A 115 5.83 -3.49 -13.45
CA ALA A 115 4.73 -4.43 -13.27
C ALA A 115 4.79 -5.59 -14.27
N ARG A 116 5.04 -5.32 -15.56
CA ARG A 116 5.23 -6.38 -16.57
C ARG A 116 6.42 -7.28 -16.24
N ASP A 117 7.57 -6.68 -15.92
CA ASP A 117 8.79 -7.42 -15.56
C ASP A 117 8.54 -8.32 -14.34
N LEU A 118 7.72 -7.86 -13.40
CA LEU A 118 7.35 -8.64 -12.22
C LEU A 118 6.41 -9.81 -12.56
N LEU A 119 5.43 -9.58 -13.44
CA LEU A 119 4.49 -10.61 -13.88
C LEU A 119 5.20 -11.75 -14.62
N GLU A 120 6.24 -11.43 -15.39
CA GLU A 120 7.11 -12.43 -16.02
C GLU A 120 7.92 -13.24 -15.00
N LYS A 121 8.35 -12.62 -13.89
CA LYS A 121 9.09 -13.30 -12.81
C LYS A 121 8.21 -14.17 -11.91
N ILE A 122 6.92 -13.86 -11.80
CA ILE A 122 5.95 -14.64 -11.01
C ILE A 122 5.47 -15.89 -11.79
N ARG A 123 5.79 -15.99 -13.09
CA ARG A 123 5.44 -17.10 -13.98
C ARG A 123 5.94 -18.46 -13.50
#